data_AF-A0A7X5IG30-F1
#
_entry.id   AF-A0A7X5IG30-F1
#
_cell.length_a   1.000
_cell.length_b   1.000
_cell.length_c   1.000
_cell.angle_alpha   90.00
_cell.angle_beta   90.00
_cell.angle_gamma   90.00
#
_symmetry.space_group_name_H-M   'P 1'
#
loop_
_entity.id
_entity.type
_entity.pdbx_description
1 polymer ?
#
loop_
_entity_poly.entity_id
_entity_poly.type
_entity_poly.pdbx_seq_one_letter_code
_entity_poly.pdbx_strand_id
1 'polypeptide(L)'
;MIGVSGEVYGNEVQAVESWAKPYDFDGVPGGFTVAAKAKLDEVGIEAFADAATCRDAGRPYDGTNDRWIMDTFIYSDNVTCIDYATVDLDFAYSDHNPVKLTFELGTASS
;
A
#
# COMPACT_ATOMS: atom_id res chain seq x y z
N MET A 1 1.80 5.34 -4.36
CA MET A 1 2.24 5.27 -2.94
C MET A 1 3.62 4.61 -2.76
N ILE A 2 3.82 3.30 -2.92
CA ILE A 2 5.15 2.66 -2.69
C ILE A 2 6.20 2.85 -3.80
N GLY A 3 5.81 3.45 -4.93
CA GLY A 3 6.73 3.79 -6.03
C GLY A 3 7.13 2.62 -6.95
N VAL A 4 7.00 1.38 -6.49
CA VAL A 4 7.43 0.17 -7.22
C VAL A 4 6.27 -0.78 -7.60
N SER A 5 5.01 -0.35 -7.50
CA SER A 5 3.86 -1.20 -7.79
C SER A 5 3.85 -1.79 -9.21
N GLY A 6 4.45 -1.10 -10.19
CA GLY A 6 4.56 -1.62 -11.55
C GLY A 6 5.42 -2.89 -11.63
N GLU A 7 6.50 -2.95 -10.83
CA GLU A 7 7.35 -4.14 -10.72
C GLU A 7 6.67 -5.23 -9.90
N VAL A 8 6.05 -4.86 -8.77
CA VAL A 8 5.36 -5.80 -7.87
C VAL A 8 4.20 -6.52 -8.56
N TYR A 9 3.40 -5.82 -9.38
CA TYR A 9 2.19 -6.37 -9.99
C TYR A 9 2.27 -6.64 -11.49
N GLY A 10 3.43 -6.38 -12.11
CA GLY A 10 3.66 -6.61 -13.53
C GLY A 10 2.77 -5.76 -14.43
N ASN A 11 2.57 -4.48 -14.08
CA ASN A 11 1.70 -3.57 -14.84
C ASN A 11 2.23 -3.35 -16.27
N GLU A 12 1.31 -3.23 -17.23
CA GLU A 12 1.66 -3.03 -18.64
C GLU A 12 2.01 -1.56 -18.94
N VAL A 13 1.36 -0.59 -18.28
CA VAL A 13 1.65 0.83 -18.47
C VAL A 13 2.71 1.30 -17.47
N GLN A 14 3.98 1.30 -17.91
CA GLN A 14 5.10 1.74 -17.07
C GLN A 14 5.11 3.27 -16.88
N ALA A 15 4.62 3.71 -15.71
CA ALA A 15 4.98 4.86 -14.86
C ALA A 15 5.11 6.30 -15.43
N VAL A 16 5.35 6.55 -16.71
CA VAL A 16 5.63 7.92 -17.19
C VAL A 16 4.34 8.77 -17.22
N GLU A 17 3.22 8.18 -17.65
CA GLU A 17 1.89 8.83 -17.77
C GLU A 17 0.87 8.33 -16.72
N SER A 18 1.33 7.59 -15.70
CA SER A 18 0.45 7.13 -14.62
C SER A 18 0.09 8.28 -13.69
N TRP A 19 -1.22 8.48 -13.45
CA TRP A 19 -1.75 9.34 -12.37
C TRP A 19 -1.27 8.86 -10.99
N ALA A 20 -1.04 7.56 -10.84
CA ALA A 20 -0.52 6.97 -9.62
C ALA A 20 0.97 7.29 -9.50
N LYS A 21 1.29 8.29 -8.68
CA LYS A 21 2.65 8.72 -8.38
C LYS A 21 3.20 8.06 -7.09
N PRO A 22 4.53 7.93 -6.96
CA PRO A 22 5.16 7.57 -5.69
C PRO A 22 4.79 8.59 -4.60
N TYR A 23 4.64 8.12 -3.37
CA TYR A 23 4.51 9.00 -2.21
C TYR A 23 5.91 9.45 -1.77
N ASP A 24 6.03 10.69 -1.32
CA ASP A 24 7.29 11.24 -0.78
C ASP A 24 7.51 10.72 0.65
N PHE A 25 8.25 9.62 0.77
CA PHE A 25 8.56 9.02 2.07
C PHE A 25 9.59 9.82 2.86
N ASP A 26 10.44 10.61 2.21
CA ASP A 26 11.44 11.45 2.89
C ASP A 26 10.78 12.64 3.60
N GLY A 27 9.59 13.04 3.14
CA GLY A 27 8.74 14.05 3.77
C GLY A 27 7.97 13.58 5.00
N VAL A 28 8.00 12.29 5.36
CA VAL A 28 7.30 11.77 6.55
C VAL A 28 8.03 12.24 7.82
N PRO A 29 7.36 12.96 8.74
CA PRO A 29 8.00 13.41 9.97
C PRO A 29 8.53 12.26 10.81
N GLY A 30 9.62 12.51 11.54
CA GLY A 30 10.13 11.57 12.53
C GLY A 30 9.05 11.18 13.55
N GLY A 31 9.04 9.90 13.93
CA GLY A 31 8.06 9.32 14.83
C GLY A 31 6.74 8.90 14.17
N PHE A 32 6.70 8.87 12.84
CA PHE A 32 5.62 8.26 12.05
C PHE A 32 6.17 7.16 11.15
N THR A 33 5.34 6.14 10.95
CA THR A 33 5.61 5.01 10.06
C THR A 33 4.51 4.91 9.01
N VAL A 34 4.89 4.67 7.75
CA VAL A 34 3.96 4.34 6.67
C VAL A 34 3.94 2.82 6.48
N ALA A 35 2.82 2.17 6.83
CA ALA A 35 2.74 0.72 6.99
C ALA A 35 3.18 -0.07 5.74
N ALA A 36 2.66 0.28 4.56
CA ALA A 36 3.02 -0.36 3.30
C ALA A 36 4.52 -0.26 2.98
N LYS A 37 5.14 0.90 3.28
CA LYS A 37 6.56 1.12 3.05
C LYS A 37 7.41 0.32 4.05
N ALA A 38 7.04 0.33 5.32
CA ALA A 38 7.73 -0.46 6.34
C ALA A 38 7.74 -1.95 5.98
N LYS A 39 6.59 -2.49 5.55
CA LYS A 39 6.48 -3.88 5.10
C LYS A 39 7.33 -4.14 3.85
N LEU A 40 7.29 -3.25 2.86
CA LEU A 40 8.13 -3.35 1.67
C LEU A 40 9.62 -3.36 2.00
N ASP A 41 10.06 -2.51 2.93
CA ASP A 41 11.45 -2.45 3.36
C ASP A 41 11.89 -3.70 4.13
N GLU A 42 10.99 -4.28 4.92
CA GLU A 42 11.24 -5.50 5.68
C GLU A 42 11.43 -6.72 4.77
N VAL A 43 10.57 -6.89 3.77
CA VAL A 43 10.53 -8.12 2.96
C VAL A 43 11.21 -7.97 1.59
N GLY A 44 11.36 -6.75 1.09
CA GLY A 44 11.84 -6.46 -0.27
C GLY A 44 10.78 -6.73 -1.35
N ILE A 45 11.06 -6.24 -2.57
CA ILE A 45 10.11 -6.32 -3.71
C ILE A 45 9.74 -7.76 -4.05
N GLU A 46 10.72 -8.68 -4.08
CA GLU A 46 10.50 -10.07 -4.49
C GLU A 46 9.60 -10.87 -3.54
N ALA A 47 9.59 -10.53 -2.24
CA ALA A 47 8.78 -11.19 -1.23
C ALA A 47 7.54 -10.38 -0.82
N PHE A 48 7.26 -9.27 -1.49
CA PHE A 48 6.08 -8.44 -1.19
C PHE A 48 4.79 -9.12 -1.68
N ALA A 49 4.13 -9.84 -0.77
CA ALA A 49 2.99 -10.69 -1.11
C ALA A 49 1.61 -10.05 -0.92
N ASP A 50 1.51 -8.76 -0.55
CA ASP A 50 0.21 -8.11 -0.36
C ASP A 50 -0.52 -7.88 -1.68
N ALA A 51 -1.82 -8.17 -1.67
CA ALA A 51 -2.72 -7.78 -2.74
C ALA A 51 -2.69 -6.26 -2.94
N ALA A 52 -2.89 -5.83 -4.19
CA ALA A 52 -2.99 -4.43 -4.52
C ALA A 52 -4.20 -3.78 -3.84
N THR A 53 -4.06 -2.52 -3.42
CA THR A 53 -5.16 -1.77 -2.80
C THR A 53 -6.03 -1.06 -3.81
N CYS A 54 -5.53 -0.83 -5.03
CA CYS A 54 -6.22 -0.10 -6.08
C CYS A 54 -5.95 -0.77 -7.44
N ARG A 55 -6.93 -0.72 -8.34
CA ARG A 55 -6.80 -1.13 -9.75
C ARG A 55 -7.17 0.01 -10.69
N ASP A 56 -6.78 -0.08 -11.96
CA ASP A 56 -7.16 0.90 -12.97
C ASP A 56 -8.68 0.85 -13.23
N ALA A 57 -9.36 1.97 -12.96
CA ALA A 57 -10.79 2.16 -13.12
C ALA A 57 -11.22 2.63 -14.52
N GLY A 58 -10.29 2.86 -15.44
CA GLY A 58 -10.58 3.33 -16.81
C GLY A 58 -11.40 2.36 -17.68
N ARG A 59 -11.52 1.09 -17.25
CA ARG A 59 -12.31 0.04 -17.90
C ARG A 59 -12.93 -0.91 -16.87
N PRO A 60 -13.92 -1.74 -17.25
CA PRO A 60 -14.42 -2.82 -16.38
C PRO A 60 -13.29 -3.73 -15.88
N TYR A 61 -13.44 -4.27 -14.67
CA TYR A 61 -12.45 -5.16 -14.07
C TYR A 61 -12.53 -6.56 -14.70
N ASP A 62 -11.40 -7.11 -15.12
CA ASP A 62 -11.29 -8.47 -15.69
C ASP A 62 -10.09 -9.27 -15.16
N GLY A 63 -9.48 -8.81 -14.06
CA GLY A 63 -8.28 -9.42 -13.48
C GLY A 63 -6.95 -9.00 -14.12
N THR A 64 -6.99 -8.29 -15.26
CA THR A 64 -5.77 -7.85 -15.98
C THR A 64 -5.52 -6.35 -15.92
N ASN A 65 -6.32 -5.62 -15.14
CA ASN A 65 -6.08 -4.20 -14.90
C ASN A 65 -4.74 -3.99 -14.19
N ASP A 66 -4.08 -2.88 -14.53
CA ASP A 66 -2.93 -2.40 -13.76
C ASP A 66 -3.35 -2.13 -12.32
N ARG A 67 -2.42 -2.38 -11.39
CA ARG A 67 -2.68 -2.43 -9.96
C ARG A 67 -1.64 -1.63 -9.18
N TRP A 68 -2.06 -1.04 -8.07
CA TRP A 68 -1.20 -0.25 -7.21
C TRP A 68 -1.46 -0.50 -5.74
N ILE A 69 -0.42 -0.34 -4.95
CA ILE A 69 -0.57 0.04 -3.54
C ILE A 69 -0.76 1.56 -3.54
N MET A 70 -1.97 2.01 -3.19
CA MET A 70 -2.36 3.42 -3.07
C MET A 70 -2.83 3.80 -1.65
N ASP A 71 -3.38 2.82 -0.93
CA ASP A 71 -3.99 2.98 0.38
C ASP A 71 -3.14 2.32 1.48
N THR A 72 -2.88 3.04 2.57
CA THR A 72 -2.09 2.54 3.70
C THR A 72 -2.48 3.31 4.95
N PHE A 73 -2.05 2.81 6.11
CA PHE A 73 -2.02 3.59 7.33
C PHE A 73 -0.69 4.33 7.46
N ILE A 74 -0.76 5.53 8.03
CA ILE A 74 0.36 6.25 8.62
C ILE A 74 0.06 6.34 10.11
N TYR A 75 0.97 5.86 10.96
CA TYR A 75 0.76 5.81 12.39
C TYR A 75 1.98 6.33 13.15
N SER A 76 1.74 6.92 14.32
CA SER A 76 2.79 7.44 15.20
C SER A 76 3.41 6.35 16.08
N ASP A 77 4.56 6.64 16.69
CA ASP A 77 5.32 5.68 17.52
C ASP A 77 4.55 5.10 18.73
N ASN A 78 3.49 5.76 19.19
CA ASN A 78 2.62 5.20 20.22
C ASN A 78 1.67 4.10 19.70
N VAL A 79 1.74 3.76 18.42
CA VAL A 79 1.00 2.65 17.81
C VAL A 79 1.97 1.53 17.49
N THR A 80 1.77 0.37 18.12
CA THR A 80 2.48 -0.87 17.74
C THR A 80 1.64 -1.63 16.72
N CYS A 81 2.16 -1.76 15.49
CA CYS A 81 1.54 -2.58 14.46
C CYS A 81 1.72 -4.07 14.79
N ILE A 82 0.61 -4.79 14.98
CA ILE A 82 0.58 -6.24 15.18
C ILE A 82 0.46 -6.95 13.83
N ASP A 83 -0.39 -6.42 12.94
CA ASP A 83 -0.60 -6.94 11.59
C ASP A 83 -1.03 -5.82 10.64
N TYR A 84 -0.48 -5.82 9.42
CA TYR A 84 -0.90 -4.96 8.32
C TYR A 84 -1.07 -5.83 7.07
N ALA A 85 -2.25 -5.75 6.47
CA ALA A 85 -2.56 -6.46 5.23
C ALA A 85 -3.63 -5.75 4.41
N THR A 86 -3.54 -5.92 3.10
CA THR A 86 -4.67 -5.71 2.19
C THR A 86 -5.66 -6.87 2.35
N VAL A 87 -6.94 -6.56 2.53
CA VAL A 87 -8.01 -7.56 2.48
C VAL A 87 -8.34 -7.80 1.00
N ASP A 88 -7.82 -8.89 0.44
CA ASP A 88 -8.03 -9.22 -0.96
C ASP A 88 -9.46 -9.70 -1.19
N LEU A 89 -10.27 -8.84 -1.80
CA LEU A 89 -11.64 -9.14 -2.22
C LEU A 89 -11.76 -9.19 -3.74
N ASP A 90 -10.62 -9.28 -4.45
CA ASP A 90 -10.57 -9.24 -5.92
C ASP A 90 -11.37 -8.07 -6.51
N PHE A 91 -11.34 -6.92 -5.83
CA PHE A 91 -12.06 -5.70 -6.21
C PHE A 91 -13.58 -5.89 -6.41
N ALA A 92 -14.19 -6.90 -5.77
CA ALA A 92 -15.59 -7.28 -5.99
C ALA A 92 -16.61 -6.17 -5.65
N TYR A 93 -16.24 -5.23 -4.80
CA TYR A 93 -17.14 -4.20 -4.27
C TYR A 93 -16.70 -2.76 -4.56
N SER A 94 -15.46 -2.56 -4.99
CA SER A 94 -14.86 -1.26 -5.31
C SER A 94 -13.60 -1.50 -6.14
N ASP A 95 -13.20 -0.50 -6.94
CA ASP A 95 -11.85 -0.40 -7.52
C ASP A 95 -10.73 -0.29 -6.49
N HIS A 96 -11.07 -0.26 -5.20
CA HIS A 96 -10.15 -0.40 -4.08
C HIS A 96 -10.44 -1.66 -3.24
N ASN A 97 -9.38 -2.36 -2.85
CA ASN A 97 -9.42 -3.36 -1.79
C ASN A 97 -9.23 -2.67 -0.42
N PRO A 98 -9.95 -3.08 0.64
CA PRO A 98 -9.76 -2.54 1.97
C PRO A 98 -8.37 -2.84 2.52
N VAL A 99 -7.86 -1.94 3.37
CA VAL A 99 -6.61 -2.14 4.10
C VAL A 99 -6.92 -2.27 5.58
N LYS A 100 -6.34 -3.27 6.24
CA LYS A 100 -6.56 -3.57 7.65
C LYS A 100 -5.27 -3.41 8.43
N LEU A 101 -5.34 -2.67 9.53
CA LEU A 101 -4.29 -2.58 10.54
C LEU A 101 -4.84 -3.15 11.85
N THR A 102 -4.18 -4.17 12.38
CA THR A 102 -4.35 -4.63 13.76
C THR A 102 -3.24 -4.02 14.58
N PHE A 103 -3.56 -3.29 15.65
CA PHE A 103 -2.58 -2.55 16.42
C PHE A 103 -2.88 -2.55 17.91
N GLU A 104 -1.84 -2.29 18.70
CA GLU A 104 -1.94 -1.93 20.10
C GLU A 104 -1.60 -0.46 20.28
N LEU A 105 -2.37 0.22 21.14
CA LEU A 105 -2.13 1.61 21.49
C LEU A 105 -1.30 1.66 22.77
N GLY A 106 -0.07 2.16 22.66
CA GLY A 106 0.79 2.46 23.79
C GLY A 106 0.37 3.74 24.51
N THR A 107 0.94 3.94 25.70
CA THR A 107 0.85 5.24 26.38
C THR A 107 1.69 6.27 25.63
N ALA A 108 1.18 7.49 25.47
CA ALA A 108 1.93 8.56 24.84
C ALA A 108 3.27 8.76 25.57
N SER A 109 4.37 8.75 24.82
CA SER A 109 5.68 9.17 25.34
C SER A 109 5.56 10.64 25.74
N SER A 110 5.69 10.93 27.04
CA SER A 110 5.73 12.28 27.61
C SER A 110 7.02 13.00 27.25
#